data_AF-A0A921ZBZ3-F1
#
_entry.id   AF-A0A921ZBZ3-F1
#
_cell.length_a   1.000
_cell.length_b   1.000
_cell.length_c   1.000
_cell.angle_alpha   90.00
_cell.angle_beta   90.00
_cell.angle_gamma   90.00
#
_symmetry.space_group_name_H-M   'P 1'
#
loop_
_entity.id
_entity.type
_entity.pdbx_description
1 polymer ?
#
loop_
_entity_poly.entity_id
_entity_poly.type
_entity_poly.pdbx_seq_one_letter_code
_entity_poly.pdbx_strand_id
1 'polypeptide(L)'
;MNKIEKKTIEDWEGAERPNYFSNENLKYPYSELPFYDQYHLVKIPTKDEFVEHVDYWGEGRIPTNDGDSGFRDCYNVNRQYQCVSNGPDKYCKIPNRIPVYNEDTCDTSSYIKNHTVKLVTLMSAPIIEACARDIARIVNPEVGSVVVFGFEIDSPDIRRLVKELSAISMYYCPGYVLSDYFEGLMTFSHMAFLSAGNIEKELYNAISSWNMDTAVAITKSLHRTGGSSSIANVVNKVLDEGMQSTMTFAYKLWHSGEKDIITDNFPIAFKLILNEDEIKIASNYYKNTMLKLDSNTDEWHNRLAWGDNSGSSGTRISWTMFPIWKDDKVIFRMKNIQYDMCLRLDIHDNSAGDRKGWGSQNLDDVRYNWKLEPINHGHKTVFYIVNCEFDQALKLDDNVDKDGDRQLWGHNGMYYDPEKFGWIVQSN
;
A
#
# COMPACT_ATOMS: atom_id res chain seq x y z
N MET A 1 -7.89 35.49 -24.58
CA MET A 1 -9.26 35.27 -24.07
C MET A 1 -10.16 34.97 -25.25
N ASN A 2 -10.68 33.75 -25.35
CA ASN A 2 -11.76 33.45 -26.30
C ASN A 2 -12.99 34.27 -25.91
N LYS A 3 -13.61 34.94 -26.88
CA LYS A 3 -14.85 35.70 -26.64
C LYS A 3 -15.96 34.69 -26.33
N ILE A 4 -16.54 34.79 -25.14
CA ILE A 4 -17.80 34.10 -24.83
C ILE A 4 -18.87 34.66 -25.77
N GLU A 5 -19.60 33.77 -26.44
CA GLU A 5 -20.65 34.18 -27.37
C GLU A 5 -21.80 34.84 -26.63
N LYS A 6 -22.26 35.99 -27.13
CA LYS A 6 -23.37 36.76 -26.53
C LYS A 6 -24.63 35.91 -26.32
N LYS A 7 -24.90 34.99 -27.26
CA LYS A 7 -26.04 34.08 -27.20
C LYS A 7 -26.00 33.17 -25.98
N THR A 8 -24.83 32.65 -25.60
CA THR A 8 -24.67 31.78 -24.42
C THR A 8 -25.01 32.51 -23.13
N ILE A 9 -24.69 33.80 -23.06
CA ILE A 9 -25.03 34.65 -21.92
C ILE A 9 -26.55 34.84 -21.85
N GLU A 10 -27.17 35.23 -22.96
CA GLU A 10 -28.62 35.44 -23.06
C GLU A 10 -29.41 34.16 -22.73
N ASP A 11 -28.97 33.01 -23.25
CA ASP A 11 -29.59 31.71 -22.97
C ASP A 11 -29.52 31.37 -21.47
N TRP A 12 -28.38 31.63 -20.82
CA TRP A 12 -28.21 31.37 -19.38
C TRP A 12 -28.97 32.38 -18.50
N GLU A 13 -28.99 33.66 -18.86
CA GLU A 13 -29.74 34.68 -18.12
C GLU A 13 -31.25 34.41 -18.15
N GLY A 14 -31.75 33.89 -19.28
CA GLY A 14 -33.15 33.48 -19.46
C GLY A 14 -33.50 32.09 -18.94
N ALA A 15 -32.52 31.28 -18.55
CA ALA A 15 -32.72 29.92 -18.08
C ALA A 15 -33.50 29.86 -16.75
N GLU A 16 -34.30 28.81 -16.58
CA GLU A 16 -34.98 28.54 -15.32
C GLU A 16 -33.98 28.24 -14.19
N ARG A 17 -34.42 28.50 -12.95
CA ARG A 17 -33.63 28.23 -11.74
C ARG A 17 -33.31 26.72 -11.62
N PRO A 18 -32.26 26.33 -10.89
CA PRO A 18 -31.96 24.93 -10.70
C PRO A 18 -33.11 24.13 -10.06
N ASN A 19 -33.26 22.88 -10.49
CA ASN A 19 -34.24 21.97 -9.95
C ASN A 19 -33.77 21.35 -8.62
N TYR A 20 -34.24 21.92 -7.51
CA TYR A 20 -33.97 21.40 -6.16
C TYR A 20 -35.01 20.41 -5.63
N PHE A 21 -35.90 19.90 -6.50
CA PHE A 21 -36.69 18.70 -6.17
C PHE A 21 -35.87 17.43 -6.44
N SER A 22 -35.09 17.43 -7.52
CA SER A 22 -34.18 16.34 -7.91
C SER A 22 -32.78 16.47 -7.32
N ASN A 23 -32.38 17.67 -6.86
CA ASN A 23 -31.08 17.99 -6.27
C ASN A 23 -31.20 18.61 -4.88
N GLU A 24 -30.19 18.49 -4.03
CA GLU A 24 -30.17 19.20 -2.74
C GLU A 24 -29.74 20.66 -2.92
N ASN A 25 -30.39 21.57 -2.18
CA ASN A 25 -30.07 22.99 -2.20
C ASN A 25 -28.99 23.29 -1.16
N LEU A 26 -27.73 23.30 -1.59
CA LEU A 26 -26.60 23.53 -0.70
C LEU A 26 -26.47 25.00 -0.33
N LYS A 27 -25.79 25.25 0.79
CA LYS A 27 -25.57 26.61 1.28
C LYS A 27 -24.54 27.32 0.39
N TYR A 28 -24.79 28.58 0.05
CA TYR A 28 -23.92 29.38 -0.85
C TYR A 28 -23.83 28.86 -2.31
N PRO A 29 -24.95 28.54 -2.99
CA PRO A 29 -24.90 28.13 -4.38
C PRO A 29 -24.65 29.36 -5.26
N TYR A 30 -23.59 29.35 -6.06
CA TYR A 30 -23.32 30.40 -7.06
C TYR A 30 -24.01 30.10 -8.41
N SER A 31 -25.05 29.26 -8.39
CA SER A 31 -25.86 28.87 -9.55
C SER A 31 -26.51 30.02 -10.29
N GLU A 32 -26.89 31.09 -9.59
CA GLU A 32 -27.55 32.27 -10.14
C GLU A 32 -26.56 33.41 -10.41
N LEU A 33 -25.26 33.20 -10.16
CA LEU A 33 -24.23 34.23 -10.27
C LEU A 33 -23.19 33.84 -11.35
N PRO A 34 -22.87 34.76 -12.27
CA PRO A 34 -21.73 34.61 -13.19
C PRO A 34 -20.38 34.78 -12.47
N PHE A 35 -19.28 34.46 -13.16
CA PHE A 35 -17.91 34.67 -12.65
C PHE A 35 -17.59 36.17 -12.63
N TYR A 36 -17.35 36.76 -11.45
CA TYR A 36 -17.08 38.20 -11.32
C TYR A 36 -16.05 38.52 -10.23
N ASP A 37 -15.13 39.45 -10.55
CA ASP A 37 -14.12 40.02 -9.64
C ASP A 37 -14.70 41.00 -8.59
N GLN A 38 -16.02 41.23 -8.57
CA GLN A 38 -16.64 42.36 -7.87
C GLN A 38 -17.65 41.96 -6.78
N TYR A 39 -17.93 40.67 -6.57
CA TYR A 39 -18.76 40.23 -5.44
C TYR A 39 -17.87 39.77 -4.28
N HIS A 40 -18.27 40.09 -3.05
CA HIS A 40 -17.67 39.49 -1.86
C HIS A 40 -18.05 38.00 -1.80
N LEU A 41 -17.31 37.18 -2.54
CA LEU A 41 -17.52 35.74 -2.61
C LEU A 41 -17.09 35.12 -1.28
N VAL A 42 -18.07 34.55 -0.58
CA VAL A 42 -17.84 33.81 0.66
C VAL A 42 -17.21 32.46 0.35
N LYS A 43 -15.89 32.30 0.52
CA LYS A 43 -15.24 31.01 0.27
C LYS A 43 -15.82 29.91 1.18
N ILE A 44 -16.25 28.80 0.57
CA ILE A 44 -16.65 27.59 1.29
C ILE A 44 -15.42 26.74 1.64
N PRO A 45 -15.45 26.04 2.77
CA PRO A 45 -16.44 26.13 3.85
C PRO A 45 -16.25 27.41 4.67
N THR A 46 -17.34 27.94 5.25
CA THR A 46 -17.32 29.20 6.02
C THR A 46 -16.76 29.06 7.43
N LYS A 47 -16.79 27.86 7.98
CA LYS A 47 -16.19 27.46 9.25
C LYS A 47 -15.05 26.47 9.00
N ASP A 48 -14.41 26.01 10.06
CA ASP A 48 -13.44 24.90 10.03
C ASP A 48 -14.16 23.55 9.85
N GLU A 49 -14.96 23.46 8.80
CA GLU A 49 -15.67 22.27 8.35
C GLU A 49 -15.06 21.79 7.02
N PHE A 50 -15.54 20.67 6.49
CA PHE A 50 -15.17 20.19 5.16
C PHE A 50 -16.31 20.42 4.17
N VAL A 51 -15.96 20.58 2.90
CA VAL A 51 -16.90 20.37 1.79
C VAL A 51 -16.92 18.87 1.52
N GLU A 52 -18.10 18.25 1.61
CA GLU A 52 -18.21 16.80 1.46
C GLU A 52 -17.92 16.37 0.02
N HIS A 53 -18.47 17.06 -0.99
CA HIS A 53 -18.35 16.66 -2.39
C HIS A 53 -18.32 17.84 -3.37
N VAL A 54 -17.34 17.82 -4.27
CA VAL A 54 -17.25 18.69 -5.46
C VAL A 54 -17.14 17.83 -6.73
N ASP A 55 -18.05 18.03 -7.68
CA ASP A 55 -18.05 17.33 -8.97
C ASP A 55 -17.58 18.28 -10.09
N TYR A 56 -16.46 17.94 -10.75
CA TYR A 56 -15.91 18.74 -11.83
C TYR A 56 -16.60 18.45 -13.14
N TRP A 57 -17.03 19.53 -13.79
CA TRP A 57 -17.85 19.52 -15.00
C TRP A 57 -19.23 18.88 -14.81
N GLY A 58 -19.62 18.70 -13.55
CA GLY A 58 -20.93 18.20 -13.16
C GLY A 58 -22.05 19.17 -13.51
N GLU A 59 -23.26 18.63 -13.60
CA GLU A 59 -24.50 19.36 -13.88
C GLU A 59 -25.61 19.02 -12.87
N GLY A 60 -25.25 18.42 -11.73
CA GLY A 60 -26.18 17.80 -10.77
C GLY A 60 -26.63 16.41 -11.19
N ARG A 61 -27.58 15.83 -10.46
CA ARG A 61 -28.16 14.52 -10.76
C ARG A 61 -29.05 14.60 -12.00
N ILE A 62 -28.70 13.82 -13.01
CA ILE A 62 -29.49 13.65 -14.24
C ILE A 62 -29.85 12.17 -14.39
N PRO A 63 -31.12 11.79 -14.21
CA PRO A 63 -31.54 10.40 -14.39
C PRO A 63 -31.48 9.99 -15.86
N THR A 64 -30.85 8.85 -16.13
CA THR A 64 -30.81 8.24 -17.47
C THR A 64 -31.26 6.78 -17.40
N ASN A 65 -31.42 6.13 -18.56
CA ASN A 65 -31.76 4.71 -18.62
C ASN A 65 -30.63 3.81 -18.11
N ASP A 66 -29.38 4.30 -18.15
CA ASP A 66 -28.18 3.53 -17.81
C ASP A 66 -27.66 3.84 -16.38
N GLY A 67 -28.46 4.59 -15.60
CA GLY A 67 -28.11 5.10 -14.27
C GLY A 67 -28.11 6.62 -14.21
N ASP A 68 -27.80 7.15 -13.04
CA ASP A 68 -27.69 8.60 -12.85
C ASP A 68 -26.36 9.12 -13.43
N SER A 69 -26.42 10.26 -14.11
CA SER A 69 -25.26 11.07 -14.47
C SER A 69 -25.13 12.18 -13.44
N GLY A 70 -23.99 12.25 -12.74
CA GLY A 70 -23.75 13.24 -11.69
C GLY A 70 -24.46 12.95 -10.36
N PHE A 71 -24.37 13.89 -9.42
CA PHE A 71 -24.73 13.66 -8.02
C PHE A 71 -25.74 14.68 -7.48
N ARG A 72 -26.57 14.21 -6.54
CA ARG A 72 -27.64 15.01 -5.93
C ARG A 72 -27.13 16.05 -4.92
N ASP A 73 -26.14 15.65 -4.12
CA ASP A 73 -25.62 16.38 -2.96
C ASP A 73 -24.14 16.71 -3.18
N CYS A 74 -23.88 17.66 -4.07
CA CYS A 74 -22.54 18.14 -4.39
C CYS A 74 -22.56 19.58 -4.91
N TYR A 75 -21.38 20.23 -4.89
CA TYR A 75 -21.13 21.44 -5.65
C TYR A 75 -20.60 21.09 -7.05
N ASN A 76 -21.16 21.71 -8.09
CA ASN A 76 -20.81 21.42 -9.48
C ASN A 76 -19.89 22.50 -10.07
N VAL A 77 -18.62 22.19 -10.33
CA VAL A 77 -17.72 23.13 -11.01
C VAL A 77 -18.03 23.13 -12.50
N ASN A 78 -18.43 24.28 -13.05
CA ASN A 78 -18.73 24.37 -14.47
C ASN A 78 -18.54 25.79 -15.02
N ARG A 79 -18.61 25.95 -16.35
CA ARG A 79 -18.47 27.25 -17.01
C ARG A 79 -19.57 28.21 -16.52
N GLN A 80 -19.21 29.48 -16.35
CA GLN A 80 -20.07 30.53 -15.80
C GLN A 80 -21.43 30.76 -16.52
N TYR A 81 -21.59 30.29 -17.75
CA TYR A 81 -22.86 30.35 -18.50
C TYR A 81 -23.34 28.98 -18.99
N GLN A 82 -22.84 27.89 -18.42
CA GLN A 82 -23.35 26.55 -18.71
C GLN A 82 -24.74 26.37 -18.07
N CYS A 83 -25.68 25.87 -18.87
CA CYS A 83 -26.94 25.28 -18.43
C CYS A 83 -26.84 23.76 -18.51
N VAL A 84 -27.73 23.04 -17.82
CA VAL A 84 -27.83 21.58 -17.90
C VAL A 84 -27.99 21.14 -19.36
N SER A 85 -27.15 20.20 -19.79
CA SER A 85 -26.97 19.84 -21.20
C SER A 85 -27.96 18.79 -21.70
N ASN A 86 -28.50 17.96 -20.82
CA ASN A 86 -29.39 16.85 -21.16
C ASN A 86 -30.39 16.50 -20.03
N GLY A 87 -31.22 15.49 -20.27
CA GLY A 87 -32.20 15.02 -19.31
C GLY A 87 -33.38 15.96 -19.06
N PRO A 88 -34.17 15.71 -18.00
CA PRO A 88 -35.40 16.46 -17.71
C PRO A 88 -35.17 17.94 -17.40
N ASP A 89 -34.01 18.27 -16.82
CA ASP A 89 -33.66 19.63 -16.39
C ASP A 89 -32.88 20.40 -17.47
N LYS A 90 -32.82 19.88 -18.71
CA LYS A 90 -32.10 20.52 -19.82
C LYS A 90 -32.49 21.98 -19.99
N TYR A 91 -31.48 22.83 -20.20
CA TYR A 91 -31.59 24.29 -20.30
C TYR A 91 -31.90 25.03 -18.98
N CYS A 92 -32.06 24.33 -17.85
CA CYS A 92 -32.07 24.96 -16.54
C CYS A 92 -30.65 25.32 -16.09
N LYS A 93 -30.53 26.25 -15.15
CA LYS A 93 -29.25 26.54 -14.48
C LYS A 93 -28.79 25.34 -13.65
N ILE A 94 -27.48 25.12 -13.61
CA ILE A 94 -26.87 24.00 -12.86
C ILE A 94 -27.06 24.19 -11.34
N PRO A 95 -27.51 23.18 -10.59
CA PRO A 95 -27.63 23.23 -9.13
C PRO A 95 -26.26 23.32 -8.44
N ASN A 96 -26.20 24.12 -7.37
CA ASN A 96 -24.98 24.34 -6.56
C ASN A 96 -23.71 24.65 -7.38
N ARG A 97 -23.85 25.40 -8.47
CA ARG A 97 -22.73 25.63 -9.40
C ARG A 97 -21.65 26.48 -8.74
N ILE A 98 -20.39 26.09 -8.94
CA ILE A 98 -19.21 26.91 -8.74
C ILE A 98 -18.73 27.36 -10.13
N PRO A 99 -18.95 28.63 -10.52
CA PRO A 99 -18.62 29.08 -11.87
C PRO A 99 -17.11 29.28 -12.03
N VAL A 100 -16.56 28.71 -13.10
CA VAL A 100 -15.22 29.06 -13.62
C VAL A 100 -15.37 29.86 -14.92
N TYR A 101 -14.36 30.65 -15.25
CA TYR A 101 -14.41 31.51 -16.44
C TYR A 101 -14.65 30.70 -17.72
N ASN A 102 -13.85 29.64 -17.93
CA ASN A 102 -14.00 28.65 -18.99
C ASN A 102 -13.23 27.34 -18.66
N GLU A 103 -13.28 26.37 -19.56
CA GLU A 103 -12.58 25.07 -19.42
C GLU A 103 -11.05 25.20 -19.40
N ASP A 104 -10.49 26.18 -20.10
CA ASP A 104 -9.04 26.39 -20.20
C ASP A 104 -8.39 26.93 -18.92
N THR A 105 -9.17 27.64 -18.09
CA THR A 105 -8.66 28.36 -16.91
C THR A 105 -8.93 27.62 -15.61
N CYS A 106 -10.10 26.97 -15.48
CA CYS A 106 -10.50 26.12 -14.36
C CYS A 106 -9.93 26.56 -12.98
N ASP A 107 -10.41 27.68 -12.45
CA ASP A 107 -9.94 28.26 -11.18
C ASP A 107 -11.12 28.48 -10.23
N THR A 108 -11.19 27.71 -9.16
CA THR A 108 -12.22 27.82 -8.12
C THR A 108 -11.74 28.58 -6.87
N SER A 109 -10.55 29.20 -6.91
CA SER A 109 -9.88 29.78 -5.73
C SER A 109 -10.67 30.90 -5.06
N SER A 110 -11.53 31.59 -5.81
CA SER A 110 -12.45 32.62 -5.28
C SER A 110 -13.63 32.04 -4.50
N TYR A 111 -13.89 30.74 -4.62
CA TYR A 111 -15.08 30.07 -4.08
C TYR A 111 -14.74 28.96 -3.08
N ILE A 112 -13.65 28.22 -3.28
CA ILE A 112 -13.32 27.04 -2.47
C ILE A 112 -11.95 27.24 -1.80
N LYS A 113 -11.92 27.09 -0.47
CA LYS A 113 -10.67 27.12 0.31
C LYS A 113 -9.80 25.91 -0.03
N ASN A 114 -8.48 26.11 0.01
CA ASN A 114 -7.52 25.03 -0.23
C ASN A 114 -7.67 23.92 0.83
N HIS A 115 -7.47 22.67 0.42
CA HIS A 115 -7.43 21.51 1.31
C HIS A 115 -8.68 21.31 2.19
N THR A 116 -9.86 21.61 1.65
CA THR A 116 -11.13 21.51 2.42
C THR A 116 -12.13 20.53 1.84
N VAL A 117 -11.85 19.88 0.71
CA VAL A 117 -12.79 18.96 0.05
C VAL A 117 -12.45 17.51 0.36
N LYS A 118 -13.44 16.72 0.77
CA LYS A 118 -13.28 15.28 1.07
C LYS A 118 -13.40 14.38 -0.16
N LEU A 119 -14.34 14.67 -1.05
CA LEU A 119 -14.50 13.93 -2.29
C LEU A 119 -14.51 14.88 -3.46
N VAL A 120 -13.64 14.62 -4.43
CA VAL A 120 -13.69 15.25 -5.75
C VAL A 120 -14.01 14.21 -6.80
N THR A 121 -15.01 14.43 -7.63
CA THR A 121 -15.30 13.57 -8.79
C THR A 121 -15.10 14.29 -10.10
N LEU A 122 -14.86 13.53 -11.17
CA LEU A 122 -14.85 14.02 -12.53
C LEU A 122 -15.22 12.90 -13.50
N MET A 123 -16.16 13.15 -14.40
CA MET A 123 -16.63 12.16 -15.38
C MET A 123 -16.40 12.63 -16.82
N SER A 124 -15.57 11.88 -17.56
CA SER A 124 -15.37 11.97 -19.03
C SER A 124 -14.92 13.31 -19.65
N ALA A 125 -14.86 14.40 -18.90
CA ALA A 125 -14.40 15.69 -19.38
C ALA A 125 -12.86 15.79 -19.38
N PRO A 126 -12.21 16.47 -20.34
CA PRO A 126 -10.75 16.58 -20.37
C PRO A 126 -10.16 17.14 -19.06
N ILE A 127 -9.15 16.48 -18.53
CA ILE A 127 -8.40 16.92 -17.34
C ILE A 127 -7.15 17.64 -17.81
N ILE A 128 -7.30 18.93 -18.14
CA ILE A 128 -6.17 19.79 -18.48
C ILE A 128 -5.36 20.19 -17.24
N GLU A 129 -4.20 20.81 -17.45
CA GLU A 129 -3.28 21.16 -16.36
C GLU A 129 -3.92 22.10 -15.32
N ALA A 130 -4.71 23.09 -15.75
CA ALA A 130 -5.40 24.00 -14.84
C ALA A 130 -6.41 23.26 -13.95
N CYS A 131 -7.19 22.33 -14.53
CA CYS A 131 -8.15 21.50 -13.81
C CYS A 131 -7.46 20.58 -12.79
N ALA A 132 -6.39 19.89 -13.20
CA ALA A 132 -5.62 19.03 -12.30
C ALA A 132 -5.04 19.80 -11.10
N ARG A 133 -4.48 21.00 -11.36
CA ARG A 133 -3.96 21.88 -10.30
C ARG A 133 -5.04 22.34 -9.33
N ASP A 134 -6.22 22.69 -9.84
CA ASP A 134 -7.31 23.17 -9.01
C ASP A 134 -7.92 22.03 -8.16
N ILE A 135 -8.07 20.83 -8.73
CA ILE A 135 -8.46 19.62 -7.99
C ILE A 135 -7.48 19.37 -6.83
N ALA A 136 -6.17 19.34 -7.11
CA ALA A 136 -5.14 19.13 -6.10
C ALA A 136 -5.13 20.24 -5.04
N ARG A 137 -5.42 21.49 -5.43
CA ARG A 137 -5.50 22.62 -4.49
C ARG A 137 -6.64 22.45 -3.48
N ILE A 138 -7.82 21.98 -3.91
CA ILE A 138 -9.01 21.96 -3.04
C ILE A 138 -9.14 20.67 -2.22
N VAL A 139 -8.69 19.54 -2.75
CA VAL A 139 -8.80 18.25 -2.06
C VAL A 139 -7.96 18.25 -0.79
N ASN A 140 -8.51 17.73 0.30
CA ASN A 140 -7.80 17.62 1.55
C ASN A 140 -6.77 16.46 1.48
N PRO A 141 -5.48 16.71 1.75
CA PRO A 141 -4.44 15.69 1.58
C PRO A 141 -4.46 14.61 2.68
N GLU A 142 -5.18 14.82 3.79
CA GLU A 142 -5.23 13.88 4.91
C GLU A 142 -6.44 12.94 4.83
N VAL A 143 -7.61 13.48 4.52
CA VAL A 143 -8.88 12.74 4.53
C VAL A 143 -9.55 12.65 3.16
N GLY A 144 -9.02 13.34 2.16
CA GLY A 144 -9.65 13.48 0.86
C GLY A 144 -9.43 12.28 -0.06
N SER A 145 -10.27 12.25 -1.10
CA SER A 145 -10.19 11.31 -2.22
C SER A 145 -10.60 12.00 -3.51
N VAL A 146 -10.02 11.55 -4.62
CA VAL A 146 -10.41 11.97 -5.98
C VAL A 146 -10.80 10.73 -6.76
N VAL A 147 -12.01 10.71 -7.35
CA VAL A 147 -12.48 9.59 -8.16
C VAL A 147 -12.81 10.09 -9.56
N VAL A 148 -12.12 9.54 -10.56
CA VAL A 148 -12.34 9.92 -11.96
C VAL A 148 -12.89 8.75 -12.76
N PHE A 149 -13.83 9.04 -13.66
CA PHE A 149 -14.60 8.04 -14.40
C PHE A 149 -14.38 8.15 -15.91
N GLY A 150 -14.25 6.99 -16.57
CA GLY A 150 -14.16 6.89 -18.02
C GLY A 150 -12.77 7.22 -18.60
N PHE A 151 -11.71 7.09 -17.80
CA PHE A 151 -10.33 7.35 -18.25
C PHE A 151 -9.50 6.06 -18.32
N GLU A 152 -8.55 6.06 -19.25
CA GLU A 152 -7.47 5.08 -19.29
C GLU A 152 -6.31 5.50 -18.38
N ILE A 153 -5.71 4.54 -17.68
CA ILE A 153 -4.65 4.75 -16.66
C ILE A 153 -3.44 5.55 -17.16
N ASP A 154 -3.09 5.41 -18.44
CA ASP A 154 -1.95 6.09 -19.07
C ASP A 154 -2.39 7.19 -20.06
N SER A 155 -3.62 7.70 -19.92
CA SER A 155 -4.05 8.86 -20.71
C SER A 155 -3.27 10.13 -20.32
N PRO A 156 -3.11 11.11 -21.24
CA PRO A 156 -2.52 12.40 -20.91
C PRO A 156 -3.22 13.11 -19.74
N ASP A 157 -4.54 12.95 -19.65
CA ASP A 157 -5.40 13.48 -18.59
C ASP A 157 -5.01 12.93 -17.22
N ILE A 158 -4.91 11.60 -17.10
CA ILE A 158 -4.52 10.96 -15.86
C ILE A 158 -3.06 11.28 -15.48
N ARG A 159 -2.14 11.35 -16.45
CA ARG A 159 -0.75 11.76 -16.15
C ARG A 159 -0.66 13.16 -15.55
N ARG A 160 -1.47 14.12 -16.03
CA ARG A 160 -1.55 15.46 -15.45
C ARG A 160 -2.09 15.42 -14.03
N LEU A 161 -3.17 14.66 -13.81
CA LEU A 161 -3.75 14.51 -12.48
C LEU A 161 -2.79 13.85 -11.48
N VAL A 162 -2.15 12.73 -11.85
CA VAL A 162 -1.15 12.01 -11.04
C VAL A 162 -0.01 12.94 -10.63
N LYS A 163 0.47 13.79 -11.54
CA LYS A 163 1.56 14.73 -11.23
C LYS A 163 1.17 15.71 -10.12
N GLU A 164 -0.01 16.30 -10.20
CA GLU A 164 -0.45 17.31 -9.22
C GLU A 164 -0.87 16.66 -7.89
N LEU A 165 -1.52 15.49 -7.93
CA LEU A 165 -1.93 14.77 -6.72
C LEU A 165 -0.75 14.14 -5.96
N SER A 166 0.24 13.59 -6.66
CA SER A 166 1.43 13.03 -5.99
C SER A 166 2.25 14.09 -5.26
N ALA A 167 2.23 15.35 -5.72
CA ALA A 167 2.87 16.47 -5.06
C ALA A 167 2.26 16.83 -3.69
N ILE A 168 1.04 16.37 -3.40
CA ILE A 168 0.36 16.51 -2.11
C ILE A 168 0.14 15.16 -1.40
N SER A 169 0.93 14.14 -1.76
CA SER A 169 0.87 12.80 -1.17
C SER A 169 -0.48 12.11 -1.32
N MET A 170 -1.14 12.31 -2.47
CA MET A 170 -2.31 11.54 -2.88
C MET A 170 -1.96 10.62 -4.05
N TYR A 171 -2.35 9.36 -3.92
CA TYR A 171 -1.85 8.28 -4.77
C TYR A 171 -2.98 7.45 -5.36
N TYR A 172 -2.77 6.98 -6.59
CA TYR A 172 -3.70 6.06 -7.24
C TYR A 172 -3.75 4.73 -6.48
N CYS A 173 -4.95 4.25 -6.16
CA CYS A 173 -5.20 2.96 -5.52
C CYS A 173 -5.84 1.99 -6.54
N PRO A 174 -5.07 1.07 -7.14
CA PRO A 174 -5.59 0.11 -8.11
C PRO A 174 -6.65 -0.80 -7.51
N GLY A 175 -7.75 -1.01 -8.25
CA GLY A 175 -8.83 -1.91 -7.82
C GLY A 175 -9.61 -1.44 -6.59
N TYR A 176 -9.50 -0.16 -6.22
CA TYR A 176 -10.23 0.40 -5.09
C TYR A 176 -11.74 0.20 -5.25
N VAL A 177 -12.38 -0.33 -4.22
CA VAL A 177 -13.83 -0.56 -4.19
C VAL A 177 -14.51 0.72 -3.74
N LEU A 178 -15.35 1.30 -4.60
CA LEU A 178 -16.12 2.48 -4.27
C LEU A 178 -17.18 2.16 -3.21
N SER A 179 -17.50 3.14 -2.36
CA SER A 179 -18.56 3.01 -1.37
C SER A 179 -19.95 3.05 -2.00
N ASP A 180 -20.96 2.64 -1.23
CA ASP A 180 -22.36 2.63 -1.64
C ASP A 180 -22.89 4.02 -2.03
N TYR A 181 -22.17 5.09 -1.70
CA TYR A 181 -22.46 6.46 -2.17
C TYR A 181 -22.50 6.57 -3.70
N PHE A 182 -21.77 5.71 -4.41
CA PHE A 182 -21.72 5.68 -5.87
C PHE A 182 -22.75 4.72 -6.49
N GLU A 183 -23.58 4.05 -5.69
CA GLU A 183 -24.62 3.15 -6.21
C GLU A 183 -25.62 3.90 -7.10
N GLY A 184 -25.97 3.28 -8.22
CA GLY A 184 -26.91 3.85 -9.20
C GLY A 184 -26.29 4.87 -10.15
N LEU A 185 -25.03 5.26 -9.98
CA LEU A 185 -24.29 6.03 -10.97
C LEU A 185 -24.10 5.21 -12.25
N MET A 186 -24.18 5.87 -13.40
CA MET A 186 -23.86 5.25 -14.69
C MET A 186 -22.48 4.58 -14.63
N THR A 187 -22.41 3.33 -15.07
CA THR A 187 -21.23 2.49 -14.86
C THR A 187 -20.12 2.83 -15.86
N PHE A 188 -19.04 3.41 -15.36
CA PHE A 188 -17.79 3.60 -16.08
C PHE A 188 -16.65 2.89 -15.36
N SER A 189 -15.54 2.64 -16.06
CA SER A 189 -14.27 2.38 -15.37
C SER A 189 -13.93 3.57 -14.49
N HIS A 190 -13.42 3.32 -13.30
CA HIS A 190 -13.01 4.36 -12.36
C HIS A 190 -11.55 4.23 -11.95
N MET A 191 -10.99 5.37 -11.54
CA MET A 191 -9.71 5.44 -10.84
C MET A 191 -9.90 6.26 -9.58
N ALA A 192 -9.46 5.71 -8.44
CA ALA A 192 -9.50 6.39 -7.16
C ALA A 192 -8.09 6.79 -6.72
N PHE A 193 -7.94 8.04 -6.31
CA PHE A 193 -6.75 8.59 -5.69
C PHE A 193 -7.07 8.89 -4.24
N LEU A 194 -6.26 8.36 -3.33
CA LEU A 194 -6.50 8.43 -1.89
C LEU A 194 -5.37 9.22 -1.23
N SER A 195 -5.67 9.86 -0.10
CA SER A 195 -4.63 10.36 0.80
C SER A 195 -3.67 9.27 1.24
N ALA A 196 -2.45 9.66 1.61
CA ALA A 196 -1.42 8.74 2.12
C ALA A 196 -1.95 7.82 3.21
N GLY A 197 -2.62 8.35 4.25
CA GLY A 197 -3.17 7.53 5.34
C GLY A 197 -4.24 6.53 4.88
N ASN A 198 -5.06 6.89 3.89
CA ASN A 198 -6.09 6.00 3.36
C ASN A 198 -5.49 4.88 2.50
N ILE A 199 -4.54 5.17 1.60
CA ILE A 199 -3.91 4.13 0.79
C ILE A 199 -2.98 3.22 1.62
N GLU A 200 -2.33 3.76 2.66
CA GLU A 200 -1.57 2.95 3.63
C GLU A 200 -2.49 1.94 4.34
N LYS A 201 -3.71 2.36 4.70
CA LYS A 201 -4.72 1.48 5.27
C LYS A 201 -5.16 0.39 4.28
N GLU A 202 -5.38 0.73 3.02
CA GLU A 202 -5.73 -0.26 1.98
C GLU A 202 -4.60 -1.27 1.75
N LEU A 203 -3.34 -0.82 1.68
CA LEU A 203 -2.19 -1.71 1.54
C LEU A 203 -2.05 -2.64 2.75
N TYR A 204 -2.13 -2.08 3.96
CA TYR A 204 -2.09 -2.84 5.21
C TYR A 204 -3.20 -3.89 5.26
N ASN A 205 -4.43 -3.52 4.91
CA ASN A 205 -5.58 -4.43 4.89
C ASN A 205 -5.33 -5.59 3.91
N ALA A 206 -4.85 -5.29 2.70
CA ALA A 206 -4.54 -6.31 1.69
C ALA A 206 -3.46 -7.30 2.17
N ILE A 207 -2.40 -6.82 2.84
CA ILE A 207 -1.36 -7.67 3.44
C ILE A 207 -1.95 -8.53 4.57
N SER A 208 -2.75 -7.94 5.45
CA SER A 208 -3.35 -8.63 6.61
C SER A 208 -4.37 -9.70 6.20
N SER A 209 -5.12 -9.46 5.12
CA SER A 209 -6.14 -10.37 4.59
C SER A 209 -5.58 -11.38 3.59
N TRP A 210 -4.25 -11.49 3.46
CA TRP A 210 -3.57 -12.36 2.50
C TRP A 210 -3.90 -12.09 1.03
N ASN A 211 -4.43 -10.90 0.69
CA ASN A 211 -4.69 -10.51 -0.69
C ASN A 211 -3.41 -9.92 -1.33
N MET A 212 -2.47 -10.82 -1.65
CA MET A 212 -1.13 -10.45 -2.13
C MET A 212 -1.14 -9.76 -3.49
N ASP A 213 -2.09 -10.09 -4.37
CA ASP A 213 -2.18 -9.47 -5.70
C ASP A 213 -2.59 -7.99 -5.58
N THR A 214 -3.58 -7.69 -4.73
CA THR A 214 -3.95 -6.30 -4.40
C THR A 214 -2.81 -5.57 -3.69
N ALA A 215 -2.16 -6.20 -2.70
CA ALA A 215 -1.04 -5.58 -1.98
C ALA A 215 0.10 -5.19 -2.94
N VAL A 216 0.51 -6.11 -3.82
CA VAL A 216 1.54 -5.86 -4.85
C VAL A 216 1.11 -4.75 -5.80
N ALA A 217 -0.15 -4.74 -6.27
CA ALA A 217 -0.65 -3.70 -7.18
C ALA A 217 -0.60 -2.30 -6.53
N ILE A 218 -1.06 -2.18 -5.28
CA ILE A 218 -1.00 -0.91 -4.53
C ILE A 218 0.44 -0.46 -4.32
N THR A 219 1.34 -1.36 -3.91
CA THR A 219 2.76 -1.02 -3.70
C THR A 219 3.45 -0.56 -4.99
N LYS A 220 3.20 -1.23 -6.12
CA LYS A 220 3.71 -0.79 -7.43
C LYS A 220 3.20 0.60 -7.79
N SER A 221 1.92 0.88 -7.53
CA SER A 221 1.32 2.20 -7.77
C SER A 221 2.03 3.27 -6.94
N LEU A 222 2.12 3.06 -5.62
CA LEU A 222 2.83 3.95 -4.70
C LEU A 222 4.26 4.23 -5.16
N HIS A 223 5.04 3.19 -5.49
CA HIS A 223 6.43 3.35 -5.90
C HIS A 223 6.57 4.22 -7.15
N ARG A 224 5.74 3.98 -8.17
CA ARG A 224 5.74 4.76 -9.43
C ARG A 224 5.38 6.23 -9.23
N THR A 225 4.59 6.54 -8.20
CA THR A 225 4.11 7.90 -7.91
C THR A 225 4.85 8.58 -6.75
N GLY A 226 6.01 8.06 -6.33
CA GLY A 226 6.83 8.68 -5.28
C GLY A 226 6.33 8.43 -3.84
N GLY A 227 5.50 7.42 -3.62
CA GLY A 227 4.94 7.03 -2.32
C GLY A 227 5.82 6.09 -1.48
N SER A 228 7.14 6.15 -1.63
CA SER A 228 8.09 5.27 -0.91
C SER A 228 7.96 5.39 0.62
N SER A 229 7.72 6.60 1.14
CA SER A 229 7.48 6.80 2.57
C SER A 229 6.25 6.01 3.07
N SER A 230 5.17 5.98 2.30
CA SER A 230 3.97 5.21 2.63
C SER A 230 4.19 3.71 2.56
N ILE A 231 5.00 3.23 1.62
CA ILE A 231 5.42 1.82 1.59
C ILE A 231 6.20 1.47 2.86
N ALA A 232 7.21 2.27 3.21
CA ALA A 232 8.03 2.06 4.41
C ALA A 232 7.21 2.13 5.71
N ASN A 233 6.25 3.04 5.80
CA ASN A 233 5.32 3.13 6.95
C ASN A 233 4.55 1.83 7.14
N VAL A 234 3.96 1.29 6.06
CA VAL A 234 3.20 0.03 6.14
C VAL A 234 4.12 -1.15 6.44
N VAL A 235 5.30 -1.23 5.80
CA VAL A 235 6.29 -2.27 6.07
C VAL A 235 6.71 -2.27 7.55
N ASN A 236 7.02 -1.10 8.12
CA ASN A 236 7.35 -0.99 9.53
C ASN A 236 6.18 -1.45 10.42
N LYS A 237 4.95 -1.04 10.09
CA LYS A 237 3.76 -1.44 10.85
C LYS A 237 3.53 -2.96 10.85
N VAL A 238 3.59 -3.61 9.68
CA VAL A 238 3.39 -5.08 9.60
C VAL A 238 4.52 -5.86 10.29
N LEU A 239 5.73 -5.28 10.35
CA LEU A 239 6.86 -5.81 11.11
C LEU A 239 6.71 -5.60 12.63
N ASP A 240 6.22 -4.44 13.06
CA ASP A 240 5.96 -4.17 14.48
C ASP A 240 4.89 -5.13 15.04
N GLU A 241 3.90 -5.50 14.21
CA GLU A 241 2.84 -6.44 14.55
C GLU A 241 3.23 -7.92 14.32
N GLY A 242 4.42 -8.20 13.77
CA GLY A 242 4.90 -9.57 13.52
C GLY A 242 4.04 -10.36 12.53
N MET A 243 3.51 -9.70 11.49
CA MET A 243 2.57 -10.33 10.57
C MET A 243 3.23 -11.44 9.73
N GLN A 244 2.66 -12.65 9.80
CA GLN A 244 3.14 -13.82 9.05
C GLN A 244 3.11 -13.63 7.51
N SER A 245 2.22 -12.77 7.00
CA SER A 245 2.08 -12.52 5.56
C SER A 245 3.22 -11.66 4.98
N THR A 246 4.03 -11.03 5.83
CA THR A 246 5.09 -10.08 5.42
C THR A 246 6.14 -10.71 4.50
N MET A 247 6.59 -11.94 4.79
CA MET A 247 7.58 -12.62 3.93
C MET A 247 6.99 -12.99 2.57
N THR A 248 5.74 -13.44 2.55
CA THR A 248 5.01 -13.77 1.31
C THR A 248 4.83 -12.52 0.45
N PHE A 249 4.47 -11.39 1.07
CA PHE A 249 4.35 -10.11 0.40
C PHE A 249 5.68 -9.65 -0.22
N ALA A 250 6.77 -9.68 0.55
CA ALA A 250 8.10 -9.34 0.06
C ALA A 250 8.56 -10.27 -1.08
N TYR A 251 8.31 -11.58 -0.94
CA TYR A 251 8.61 -12.58 -1.97
C TYR A 251 7.88 -12.30 -3.28
N LYS A 252 6.59 -11.99 -3.23
CA LYS A 252 5.76 -11.67 -4.39
C LYS A 252 6.24 -10.41 -5.12
N LEU A 253 6.58 -9.35 -4.38
CA LEU A 253 7.19 -8.15 -4.97
C LEU A 253 8.49 -8.49 -5.71
N TRP A 254 9.40 -9.18 -5.03
CA TRP A 254 10.70 -9.58 -5.58
C TRP A 254 10.60 -10.41 -6.86
N HIS A 255 9.72 -11.43 -6.85
CA HIS A 255 9.53 -12.33 -8.00
C HIS A 255 8.70 -11.71 -9.12
N SER A 256 8.00 -10.60 -8.85
CA SER A 256 7.33 -9.81 -9.88
C SER A 256 8.24 -8.77 -10.56
N GLY A 257 9.55 -8.78 -10.24
CA GLY A 257 10.56 -7.90 -10.83
C GLY A 257 10.82 -6.59 -10.05
N GLU A 258 10.08 -6.34 -8.98
CA GLU A 258 10.11 -5.07 -8.22
C GLU A 258 11.17 -5.12 -7.09
N LYS A 259 12.42 -5.40 -7.46
CA LYS A 259 13.53 -5.60 -6.50
C LYS A 259 14.00 -4.31 -5.84
N ASP A 260 13.85 -3.18 -6.54
CA ASP A 260 14.07 -1.82 -6.07
C ASP A 260 13.14 -1.48 -4.90
N ILE A 261 11.85 -1.83 -4.99
CA ILE A 261 10.89 -1.63 -3.89
C ILE A 261 11.37 -2.29 -2.60
N ILE A 262 11.84 -3.54 -2.70
CA ILE A 262 12.41 -4.27 -1.54
C ILE A 262 13.68 -3.61 -1.04
N THR A 263 14.56 -3.20 -1.95
CA THR A 263 15.85 -2.60 -1.58
C THR A 263 15.68 -1.26 -0.86
N ASP A 264 14.69 -0.47 -1.26
CA ASP A 264 14.52 0.90 -0.79
C ASP A 264 13.62 1.01 0.45
N ASN A 265 12.68 0.07 0.65
CA ASN A 265 11.61 0.23 1.65
C ASN A 265 11.56 -0.90 2.70
N PHE A 266 12.35 -1.96 2.57
CA PHE A 266 12.40 -3.06 3.54
C PHE A 266 13.74 -3.11 4.27
N PRO A 267 13.79 -3.70 5.48
CA PRO A 267 15.05 -4.00 6.13
C PRO A 267 15.97 -4.83 5.23
N ILE A 268 17.27 -4.54 5.25
CA ILE A 268 18.27 -5.15 4.35
C ILE A 268 18.24 -6.69 4.35
N ALA A 269 17.86 -7.30 5.48
CA ALA A 269 17.71 -8.75 5.60
C ALA A 269 16.76 -9.34 4.56
N PHE A 270 15.66 -8.66 4.20
CA PHE A 270 14.73 -9.14 3.17
C PHE A 270 15.41 -9.29 1.82
N LYS A 271 16.22 -8.29 1.42
CA LYS A 271 17.01 -8.35 0.19
C LYS A 271 18.00 -9.50 0.24
N LEU A 272 18.76 -9.64 1.34
CA LEU A 272 19.76 -10.71 1.48
C LEU A 272 19.12 -12.10 1.34
N ILE A 273 17.97 -12.30 2.00
CA ILE A 273 17.22 -13.56 1.96
C ILE A 273 16.68 -13.84 0.55
N LEU A 274 16.01 -12.86 -0.08
CA LEU A 274 15.33 -13.06 -1.36
C LEU A 274 16.28 -13.06 -2.56
N ASN A 275 17.47 -12.46 -2.43
CA ASN A 275 18.53 -12.53 -3.45
C ASN A 275 19.37 -13.80 -3.33
N GLU A 276 19.10 -14.65 -2.33
CA GLU A 276 19.87 -15.87 -2.05
C GLU A 276 21.35 -15.54 -1.78
N ASP A 277 21.62 -14.42 -1.11
CA ASP A 277 22.98 -13.99 -0.78
C ASP A 277 23.63 -14.96 0.22
N GLU A 278 24.96 -14.94 0.27
CA GLU A 278 25.70 -15.55 1.37
C GLU A 278 25.54 -14.69 2.64
N ILE A 279 24.94 -15.27 3.66
CA ILE A 279 24.54 -14.61 4.90
C ILE A 279 25.12 -15.30 6.13
N LYS A 280 25.12 -14.57 7.24
CA LYS A 280 25.25 -15.12 8.60
C LYS A 280 23.91 -15.03 9.31
N ILE A 281 23.61 -16.03 10.12
CA ILE A 281 22.40 -16.10 10.94
C ILE A 281 22.82 -16.06 12.41
N ALA A 282 22.55 -14.94 13.09
CA ALA A 282 23.02 -14.68 14.45
C ALA A 282 21.86 -14.78 15.45
N SER A 283 22.11 -15.36 16.63
CA SER A 283 21.13 -15.34 17.72
C SER A 283 20.93 -13.91 18.22
N ASN A 284 19.68 -13.47 18.38
CA ASN A 284 19.40 -12.19 19.02
C ASN A 284 19.73 -12.23 20.52
N TYR A 285 19.41 -13.34 21.18
CA TYR A 285 19.62 -13.53 22.62
C TYR A 285 21.09 -13.57 23.01
N TYR A 286 21.87 -14.44 22.36
CA TYR A 286 23.29 -14.62 22.63
C TYR A 286 24.13 -13.83 21.63
N LYS A 287 24.10 -12.50 21.74
CA LYS A 287 24.82 -11.55 20.86
C LYS A 287 26.20 -12.07 20.46
N ASN A 288 26.48 -12.08 19.15
CA ASN A 288 27.69 -12.63 18.48
C ASN A 288 27.75 -14.15 18.34
N THR A 289 26.72 -14.89 18.75
CA THR A 289 26.65 -16.34 18.51
C THR A 289 26.06 -16.62 17.13
N MET A 290 26.87 -17.18 16.23
CA MET A 290 26.50 -17.44 14.82
C MET A 290 26.12 -18.90 14.60
N LEU A 291 25.05 -19.15 13.85
CA LEU A 291 24.68 -20.50 13.46
C LEU A 291 25.77 -21.13 12.59
N LYS A 292 26.20 -22.35 12.91
CA LYS A 292 27.15 -23.17 12.13
C LYS A 292 26.76 -24.63 12.09
N LEU A 293 27.45 -25.38 11.24
CA LEU A 293 27.52 -26.85 11.31
C LEU A 293 28.85 -27.31 11.90
N ASP A 294 28.81 -28.43 12.61
CA ASP A 294 29.99 -29.10 13.18
C ASP A 294 30.95 -29.56 12.07
N SER A 295 32.25 -29.58 12.38
CA SER A 295 33.31 -30.19 11.57
C SER A 295 33.28 -31.71 11.55
N ASN A 296 32.67 -32.36 12.54
CA ASN A 296 32.51 -33.81 12.58
C ASN A 296 31.16 -34.24 12.00
N THR A 297 31.09 -35.49 11.51
CA THR A 297 29.85 -36.12 11.06
C THR A 297 29.47 -37.30 11.94
N ASP A 298 28.18 -37.62 11.99
CA ASP A 298 27.69 -38.89 12.52
C ASP A 298 27.94 -40.06 11.53
N GLU A 299 27.46 -41.25 11.88
CA GLU A 299 27.58 -42.46 11.04
C GLU A 299 26.81 -42.39 9.71
N TRP A 300 25.86 -41.46 9.60
CA TRP A 300 25.08 -41.18 8.39
C TRP A 300 25.57 -39.95 7.64
N HIS A 301 26.75 -39.43 7.98
CA HIS A 301 27.37 -38.25 7.37
C HIS A 301 26.59 -36.94 7.59
N ASN A 302 25.73 -36.86 8.61
CA ASN A 302 25.08 -35.62 9.02
C ASN A 302 25.96 -34.84 10.00
N ARG A 303 25.75 -33.53 10.09
CA ARG A 303 26.49 -32.63 11.00
C ARG A 303 25.56 -32.01 12.02
N LEU A 304 25.93 -32.00 13.29
CA LEU A 304 25.16 -31.25 14.29
C LEU A 304 25.22 -29.75 14.00
N ALA A 305 24.12 -29.04 14.26
CA ALA A 305 24.07 -27.59 14.16
C ALA A 305 24.29 -26.94 15.53
N TRP A 306 25.06 -25.86 15.55
CA TRP A 306 25.51 -25.20 16.77
C TRP A 306 25.48 -23.68 16.62
N GLY A 307 25.47 -22.97 17.74
CA GLY A 307 25.79 -21.55 17.83
C GLY A 307 27.25 -21.35 18.23
N ASP A 308 28.03 -20.68 17.38
CA ASP A 308 29.43 -20.35 17.58
C ASP A 308 29.63 -18.99 18.24
N ASN A 309 30.16 -18.97 19.46
CA ASN A 309 30.46 -17.73 20.20
C ASN A 309 31.96 -17.34 20.15
N SER A 310 32.79 -18.09 19.43
CA SER A 310 34.25 -17.85 19.34
C SER A 310 34.62 -16.70 18.41
N GLY A 311 33.65 -16.11 17.70
CA GLY A 311 33.89 -15.09 16.68
C GLY A 311 34.61 -15.63 15.45
N SER A 312 34.56 -16.96 15.21
CA SER A 312 35.28 -17.57 14.11
C SER A 312 34.80 -17.05 12.75
N SER A 313 35.71 -16.47 11.97
CA SER A 313 35.48 -15.96 10.61
C SER A 313 35.53 -17.07 9.55
N GLY A 314 35.08 -18.28 9.90
CA GLY A 314 35.15 -19.46 9.02
C GLY A 314 33.93 -19.58 8.12
N THR A 315 34.05 -20.30 7.01
CA THR A 315 32.92 -20.55 6.08
C THR A 315 31.83 -21.46 6.67
N ARG A 316 32.03 -22.04 7.87
CA ARG A 316 31.04 -22.87 8.58
C ARG A 316 29.82 -22.08 9.04
N ILE A 317 29.96 -20.78 9.25
CA ILE A 317 28.86 -19.87 9.65
C ILE A 317 28.17 -19.23 8.45
N SER A 318 28.59 -19.55 7.22
CA SER A 318 28.00 -19.05 5.99
C SER A 318 26.79 -19.89 5.58
N TRP A 319 25.67 -19.22 5.34
CA TRP A 319 24.41 -19.83 4.92
C TRP A 319 23.84 -19.10 3.70
N THR A 320 22.92 -19.76 3.01
CA THR A 320 22.01 -19.14 2.03
C THR A 320 20.60 -19.67 2.27
N MET A 321 19.59 -18.84 2.03
CA MET A 321 18.18 -19.24 2.12
C MET A 321 17.58 -19.34 0.72
N PHE A 322 17.05 -20.50 0.38
CA PHE A 322 16.36 -20.75 -0.89
C PHE A 322 14.86 -20.66 -0.67
N PRO A 323 14.16 -19.67 -1.27
CA PRO A 323 12.72 -19.57 -1.17
C PRO A 323 12.02 -20.63 -2.04
N ILE A 324 10.92 -21.17 -1.53
CA ILE A 324 10.07 -22.15 -2.19
C ILE A 324 8.64 -21.62 -2.10
N TRP A 325 7.99 -21.50 -3.25
CA TRP A 325 6.57 -21.18 -3.31
C TRP A 325 5.74 -22.45 -3.13
N LYS A 326 4.91 -22.50 -2.08
CA LYS A 326 4.04 -23.64 -1.78
C LYS A 326 2.79 -23.19 -1.04
N ASP A 327 1.62 -23.68 -1.46
CA ASP A 327 0.32 -23.43 -0.83
C ASP A 327 0.06 -21.93 -0.56
N ASP A 328 0.33 -21.10 -1.57
CA ASP A 328 0.24 -19.62 -1.54
C ASP A 328 1.10 -18.90 -0.50
N LYS A 329 2.15 -19.57 -0.02
CA LYS A 329 3.11 -19.03 0.93
C LYS A 329 4.54 -19.25 0.43
N VAL A 330 5.43 -18.38 0.90
CA VAL A 330 6.87 -18.64 0.79
C VAL A 330 7.34 -19.42 2.01
N ILE A 331 8.07 -20.50 1.78
CA ILE A 331 8.86 -21.24 2.78
C ILE A 331 10.32 -21.25 2.32
N PHE A 332 11.24 -21.62 3.20
CA PHE A 332 12.67 -21.53 2.93
C PHE A 332 13.39 -22.83 3.24
N ARG A 333 14.41 -23.15 2.44
CA ARG A 333 15.47 -24.10 2.82
C ARG A 333 16.72 -23.33 3.15
N MET A 334 17.35 -23.65 4.28
CA MET A 334 18.59 -22.99 4.70
C MET A 334 19.76 -23.93 4.46
N LYS A 335 20.70 -23.52 3.60
CA LYS A 335 21.85 -24.32 3.20
C LYS A 335 23.12 -23.72 3.75
N ASN A 336 23.93 -24.55 4.40
CA ASN A 336 25.28 -24.20 4.78
C ASN A 336 26.19 -24.26 3.56
N ILE A 337 26.96 -23.19 3.31
CA ILE A 337 27.79 -23.08 2.11
C ILE A 337 28.98 -24.02 2.15
N GLN A 338 29.67 -24.13 3.30
CA GLN A 338 30.88 -24.94 3.40
C GLN A 338 30.62 -26.43 3.17
N TYR A 339 29.53 -26.95 3.73
CA TYR A 339 29.27 -28.39 3.71
C TYR A 339 28.22 -28.83 2.69
N ASP A 340 27.63 -27.89 1.95
CA ASP A 340 26.59 -28.19 0.96
C ASP A 340 25.41 -28.98 1.57
N MET A 341 24.99 -28.58 2.79
CA MET A 341 24.01 -29.29 3.61
C MET A 341 22.88 -28.37 4.05
N CYS A 342 21.64 -28.87 4.03
CA CYS A 342 20.48 -28.11 4.48
C CYS A 342 20.18 -28.39 5.95
N LEU A 343 19.75 -27.34 6.66
CA LEU A 343 19.31 -27.43 8.05
C LEU A 343 17.96 -28.15 8.14
N ARG A 344 17.85 -29.08 9.09
CA ARG A 344 16.61 -29.75 9.50
C ARG A 344 16.56 -29.97 11.01
N LEU A 345 15.37 -30.30 11.51
CA LEU A 345 15.19 -30.86 12.85
C LEU A 345 15.21 -32.39 12.85
N ASP A 346 15.59 -32.97 13.97
CA ASP A 346 15.58 -34.41 14.21
C ASP A 346 14.15 -34.99 14.37
N ILE A 347 13.97 -36.25 14.00
CA ILE A 347 12.72 -36.99 14.24
C ILE A 347 12.56 -37.38 15.71
N HIS A 348 13.66 -37.47 16.44
CA HIS A 348 13.65 -37.75 17.87
C HIS A 348 13.79 -36.45 18.66
N ASP A 349 12.93 -36.29 19.66
CA ASP A 349 12.99 -35.21 20.63
C ASP A 349 13.74 -35.64 21.90
N ASN A 350 14.07 -34.66 22.72
CA ASN A 350 14.54 -34.89 24.09
C ASN A 350 13.35 -34.99 25.07
N SER A 351 13.63 -35.16 26.36
CA SER A 351 12.58 -35.25 27.40
C SER A 351 11.72 -33.99 27.56
N ALA A 352 12.14 -32.85 27.01
CA ALA A 352 11.37 -31.60 26.97
C ALA A 352 10.56 -31.46 25.65
N GLY A 353 10.71 -32.39 24.71
CA GLY A 353 10.12 -32.35 23.37
C GLY A 353 10.92 -31.50 22.37
N ASP A 354 12.05 -30.92 22.77
CA ASP A 354 12.91 -30.15 21.87
C ASP A 354 13.67 -31.09 20.93
N ARG A 355 13.85 -30.67 19.67
CA ARG A 355 14.47 -31.49 18.61
C ARG A 355 15.83 -30.95 18.20
N LYS A 356 16.83 -31.82 18.03
CA LYS A 356 18.18 -31.37 17.65
C LYS A 356 18.20 -30.79 16.23
N GLY A 357 18.98 -29.75 16.02
CA GLY A 357 19.30 -29.21 14.71
C GLY A 357 20.43 -29.98 14.03
N TRP A 358 20.24 -30.30 12.74
CA TRP A 358 21.20 -31.04 11.92
C TRP A 358 21.34 -30.45 10.53
N GLY A 359 22.54 -30.51 9.96
CA GLY A 359 22.82 -30.34 8.53
C GLY A 359 22.92 -31.68 7.83
N SER A 360 22.24 -31.83 6.69
CA SER A 360 22.25 -33.06 5.88
C SER A 360 21.79 -32.82 4.44
N GLN A 361 21.90 -33.84 3.57
CA GLN A 361 21.64 -33.71 2.12
C GLN A 361 20.35 -34.40 1.62
N ASN A 362 19.58 -35.07 2.48
CA ASN A 362 18.38 -35.81 2.06
C ASN A 362 17.14 -34.89 1.99
N LEU A 363 16.90 -34.23 0.85
CA LEU A 363 15.93 -33.11 0.76
C LEU A 363 14.46 -33.50 0.53
N ASP A 364 14.09 -34.77 0.67
CA ASP A 364 12.72 -35.25 0.37
C ASP A 364 11.74 -35.11 1.56
N ASP A 365 12.13 -34.37 2.59
CA ASP A 365 11.42 -34.30 3.87
C ASP A 365 10.99 -32.85 4.20
N VAL A 366 9.81 -32.69 4.80
CA VAL A 366 9.25 -31.39 5.22
C VAL A 366 10.09 -30.75 6.32
N ARG A 367 10.86 -31.55 7.09
CA ARG A 367 11.75 -31.07 8.17
C ARG A 367 12.86 -30.13 7.69
N TYR A 368 13.12 -30.05 6.38
CA TYR A 368 14.09 -29.11 5.80
C TYR A 368 13.50 -27.74 5.47
N ASN A 369 12.17 -27.61 5.56
CA ASN A 369 11.47 -26.39 5.20
C ASN A 369 11.19 -25.55 6.45
N TRP A 370 11.34 -24.24 6.31
CA TRP A 370 11.26 -23.27 7.38
C TRP A 370 10.35 -22.11 7.01
N LYS A 371 9.52 -21.67 7.95
CA LYS A 371 8.82 -20.38 7.89
C LYS A 371 9.72 -19.32 8.50
N LEU A 372 9.70 -18.13 7.94
CA LEU A 372 10.34 -16.95 8.53
C LEU A 372 9.23 -15.99 8.96
N GLU A 373 9.19 -15.67 10.25
CA GLU A 373 8.23 -14.73 10.83
C GLU A 373 9.00 -13.48 11.28
N PRO A 374 9.05 -12.43 10.46
CA PRO A 374 9.82 -11.23 10.75
C PRO A 374 9.07 -10.35 11.75
N ILE A 375 9.81 -9.77 12.68
CA ILE A 375 9.28 -8.82 13.68
C ILE A 375 10.33 -7.77 14.01
N ASN A 376 9.90 -6.53 14.24
CA ASN A 376 10.79 -5.50 14.77
C ASN A 376 11.02 -5.69 16.28
N HIS A 377 12.27 -5.62 16.68
CA HIS A 377 12.68 -5.66 18.09
C HIS A 377 13.73 -4.57 18.36
N GLY A 378 13.30 -3.50 19.02
CA GLY A 378 14.12 -2.29 19.19
C GLY A 378 14.44 -1.65 17.84
N HIS A 379 15.73 -1.50 17.52
CA HIS A 379 16.20 -0.93 16.24
C HIS A 379 16.58 -1.98 15.19
N LYS A 380 16.16 -3.23 15.37
CA LYS A 380 16.53 -4.35 14.50
C LYS A 380 15.29 -5.10 14.05
N THR A 381 15.37 -5.69 12.87
CA THR A 381 14.43 -6.73 12.44
C THR A 381 15.01 -8.09 12.79
N VAL A 382 14.22 -8.90 13.49
CA VAL A 382 14.55 -10.28 13.84
C VAL A 382 13.54 -11.21 13.18
N PHE A 383 13.93 -12.47 13.03
CA PHE A 383 13.10 -13.51 12.42
C PHE A 383 12.95 -14.65 13.41
N TYR A 384 11.72 -15.06 13.70
CA TYR A 384 11.52 -16.42 14.17
C TYR A 384 11.71 -17.35 12.97
N ILE A 385 12.55 -18.38 13.16
CA ILE A 385 12.82 -19.39 12.14
C ILE A 385 12.14 -20.66 12.62
N VAL A 386 11.00 -21.00 12.00
CA VAL A 386 10.07 -22.03 12.50
C VAL A 386 10.04 -23.21 11.55
N ASN A 387 10.24 -24.41 12.08
CA ASN A 387 10.24 -25.62 11.26
C ASN A 387 8.83 -25.95 10.76
N CYS A 388 8.68 -26.26 9.47
CA CYS A 388 7.36 -26.54 8.89
C CYS A 388 6.74 -27.86 9.36
N GLU A 389 7.53 -28.87 9.73
CA GLU A 389 7.02 -30.18 10.16
C GLU A 389 6.54 -30.13 11.61
N PHE A 390 7.37 -29.54 12.49
CA PHE A 390 7.14 -29.61 13.94
C PHE A 390 6.56 -28.33 14.54
N ASP A 391 6.47 -27.24 13.77
CA ASP A 391 6.07 -25.91 14.25
C ASP A 391 6.92 -25.43 15.44
N GLN A 392 8.20 -25.80 15.46
CA GLN A 392 9.16 -25.47 16.50
C GLN A 392 10.12 -24.39 16.02
N ALA A 393 10.21 -23.29 16.76
CA ALA A 393 11.16 -22.21 16.49
C ALA A 393 12.58 -22.57 16.91
N LEU A 394 13.57 -22.13 16.14
CA LEU A 394 14.98 -22.34 16.48
C LEU A 394 15.37 -21.58 17.77
N LYS A 395 16.09 -22.28 18.65
CA LYS A 395 16.77 -21.72 19.82
C LYS A 395 18.15 -22.33 19.99
N LEU A 396 18.98 -21.68 20.79
CA LEU A 396 20.25 -22.23 21.27
C LEU A 396 20.10 -22.68 22.73
N ASP A 397 20.87 -23.70 23.11
CA ASP A 397 20.96 -24.17 24.48
C ASP A 397 21.52 -23.09 25.43
N ASP A 398 21.03 -23.05 26.67
CA ASP A 398 21.56 -22.20 27.74
C ASP A 398 22.95 -22.65 28.20
N ASN A 399 23.27 -23.92 28.00
CA ASN A 399 24.59 -24.47 28.31
C ASN A 399 25.52 -24.36 27.10
N VAL A 400 26.77 -24.04 27.38
CA VAL A 400 27.85 -24.13 26.40
C VAL A 400 28.56 -25.46 26.54
N ASP A 401 29.08 -25.98 25.45
CA ASP A 401 30.00 -27.11 25.46
C ASP A 401 31.42 -26.68 25.89
N LYS A 402 32.37 -27.62 25.80
CA LYS A 402 33.78 -27.38 26.15
C LYS A 402 34.47 -26.33 25.26
N ASP A 403 33.96 -26.11 24.06
CA ASP A 403 34.52 -25.20 23.06
C ASP A 403 33.79 -23.84 23.10
N GLY A 404 32.79 -23.69 23.97
CA GLY A 404 31.98 -22.47 24.13
C GLY A 404 30.78 -22.40 23.19
N ASP A 405 30.50 -23.46 22.44
CA ASP A 405 29.41 -23.55 21.48
C ASP A 405 28.10 -23.95 22.17
N ARG A 406 26.96 -23.51 21.61
CA ARG A 406 25.62 -23.84 22.12
C ARG A 406 24.90 -24.77 21.15
N GLN A 407 24.32 -25.86 21.64
CA GLN A 407 23.59 -26.79 20.78
C GLN A 407 22.35 -26.11 20.18
N LEU A 408 22.11 -26.28 18.87
CA LEU A 408 20.87 -25.81 18.25
C LEU A 408 19.73 -26.79 18.50
N TRP A 409 18.57 -26.24 18.86
CA TRP A 409 17.33 -26.97 19.09
C TRP A 409 16.14 -26.31 18.37
N GLY A 410 15.17 -27.12 17.96
CA GLY A 410 13.79 -26.68 17.77
C GLY A 410 13.08 -26.69 19.10
N HIS A 411 12.52 -25.55 19.50
CA HIS A 411 11.85 -25.38 20.79
C HIS A 411 10.42 -25.94 20.77
N ASN A 412 10.14 -26.86 21.68
CA ASN A 412 8.79 -27.30 22.01
C ASN A 412 8.13 -26.35 23.01
N GLY A 413 7.42 -25.33 22.50
CA GLY A 413 6.72 -24.38 23.34
C GLY A 413 6.43 -23.05 22.64
N MET A 414 5.88 -22.10 23.40
CA MET A 414 5.64 -20.74 22.92
C MET A 414 6.97 -20.02 22.68
N TYR A 415 7.11 -19.42 21.51
CA TYR A 415 8.33 -18.74 21.09
C TYR A 415 8.16 -17.24 20.81
N TYR A 416 7.06 -16.63 21.27
CA TYR A 416 6.72 -15.21 21.01
C TYR A 416 7.60 -14.17 21.75
N ASP A 417 8.75 -14.58 22.28
CA ASP A 417 9.76 -13.69 22.85
C ASP A 417 10.87 -13.46 21.80
N PRO A 418 10.87 -12.30 21.10
CA PRO A 418 11.82 -12.03 20.01
C PRO A 418 13.24 -11.84 20.53
N GLU A 419 13.42 -11.52 21.82
CA GLU A 419 14.74 -11.44 22.41
C GLU A 419 15.36 -12.84 22.51
N LYS A 420 14.58 -13.83 22.93
CA LYS A 420 15.05 -15.21 23.14
C LYS A 420 15.09 -16.07 21.88
N PHE A 421 14.06 -15.97 21.04
CA PHE A 421 13.85 -16.87 19.90
C PHE A 421 14.11 -16.20 18.54
N GLY A 422 14.38 -14.89 18.54
CA GLY A 422 14.69 -14.14 17.33
C GLY A 422 16.09 -14.41 16.80
N TRP A 423 16.21 -14.42 15.48
CA TRP A 423 17.46 -14.52 14.74
C TRP A 423 17.65 -13.32 13.84
N ILE A 424 18.88 -12.83 13.75
CA ILE A 424 19.27 -11.70 12.89
C ILE A 424 19.95 -12.28 11.65
N VAL A 425 19.47 -11.86 10.48
CA VAL A 425 20.12 -12.15 9.20
C VAL A 425 20.96 -10.96 8.78
N GLN A 426 22.24 -11.20 8.51
CA GLN A 426 23.21 -10.17 8.12
C GLN A 426 24.08 -10.68 6.97
N SER A 427 24.71 -9.76 6.24
CA SER A 427 25.65 -10.16 5.19
C SER A 427 26.83 -10.92 5.79
N ASN A 428 27.38 -11.87 5.04
CA ASN A 428 28.63 -12.54 5.42
C ASN A 428 29.81 -11.55 5.53
#